data_AF-A0A936T240-F1
#
_entry.id   AF-A0A936T240-F1
#
_cell.length_a   1.000
_cell.length_b   1.000
_cell.length_c   1.000
_cell.angle_alpha   90.00
_cell.angle_beta   90.00
_cell.angle_gamma   90.00
#
_symmetry.space_group_name_H-M   'P 1'
#
loop_
_entity.id
_entity.type
_entity.pdbx_description
1 polymer ?
#
loop_
_entity_poly.entity_id
_entity_poly.type
_entity_poly.pdbx_seq_one_letter_code
_entity_poly.pdbx_strand_id
1 'polypeptide(L)'
;MTLSPARVSITTTKRRRFLWCAWWTGGPVRSPFRPPDAYSGGARTLEEAKEHAARAAGCPVVEIEPLWARAFIRLQQGLPPFVEKKPRRPPEEPSQRFRPSVVDRSADPFMILGLSAAASVDDIQRAFRMRAFETHPDRGGKTADFIRVKWAQLEALERARKRRCRP
;
A
#
# COMPACT_ATOMS: atom_id res chain seq x y z
N MET A 1 38.20 -18.43 23.59
CA MET A 1 36.87 -17.81 23.76
C MET A 1 36.49 -17.16 22.44
N THR A 2 35.59 -17.78 21.67
CA THR A 2 35.06 -17.18 20.44
C THR A 2 34.13 -16.04 20.83
N LEU A 3 34.62 -14.80 20.72
CA LEU A 3 33.78 -13.61 20.86
C LEU A 3 32.69 -13.68 19.78
N SER A 4 31.43 -13.64 20.19
CA SER A 4 30.34 -13.53 19.24
C SER A 4 30.50 -12.25 18.43
N PRO A 5 30.39 -12.29 17.08
CA PRO A 5 30.56 -11.11 16.27
C PRO A 5 29.48 -10.07 16.59
N ALA A 6 29.83 -8.80 16.51
CA ALA A 6 28.89 -7.70 16.63
C ALA A 6 27.89 -7.74 15.46
N ARG A 7 26.66 -7.29 15.67
CA ARG A 7 25.63 -7.22 14.62
C ARG A 7 25.50 -5.79 14.15
N VAL A 8 25.45 -5.56 12.83
CA VAL A 8 25.27 -4.23 12.24
C VAL A 8 24.06 -4.18 11.32
N SER A 9 23.19 -3.20 11.51
CA SER A 9 22.11 -2.88 10.58
C SER A 9 22.41 -1.57 9.88
N ILE A 10 22.25 -1.55 8.56
CA ILE A 10 22.58 -0.39 7.72
C ILE A 10 21.35 0.01 6.93
N THR A 11 21.03 1.30 6.89
CA THR A 11 19.94 1.83 6.06
C THR A 11 20.32 3.15 5.41
N THR A 12 19.59 3.52 4.36
CA THR A 12 19.78 4.79 3.68
C THR A 12 18.94 5.88 4.33
N THR A 13 19.54 7.05 4.49
CA THR A 13 18.89 8.27 4.96
C THR A 13 18.26 9.03 3.79
N LYS A 14 17.41 10.03 4.10
CA LYS A 14 16.81 10.92 3.08
C LYS A 14 17.84 11.61 2.19
N ARG A 15 19.05 11.87 2.71
CA ARG A 15 20.16 12.52 1.98
C ARG A 15 21.00 11.53 1.15
N ARG A 16 20.52 10.30 0.92
CA ARG A 16 21.25 9.22 0.22
C ARG A 16 22.62 8.91 0.85
N ARG A 17 22.75 9.11 2.17
CA ARG A 17 23.89 8.65 2.98
C ARG A 17 23.49 7.44 3.79
N PHE A 18 24.45 6.60 4.13
CA PHE A 18 24.22 5.42 4.96
C PHE A 18 24.28 5.78 6.44
N LEU A 19 23.35 5.23 7.20
CA LEU A 19 23.35 5.20 8.65
C LEU A 19 23.51 3.75 9.09
N TRP A 20 24.46 3.52 10.00
CA TRP A 20 24.70 2.22 10.60
C TRP A 20 24.34 2.26 12.09
N CYS A 21 23.85 1.12 12.57
CA CYS A 21 23.58 0.85 13.97
C CYS A 21 24.23 -0.49 14.32
N ALA A 22 24.94 -0.58 15.44
CA ALA A 22 25.67 -1.76 15.84
C ALA A 22 25.29 -2.22 17.26
N TRP A 23 25.31 -3.54 17.46
CA TRP A 23 24.98 -4.22 18.70
C TRP A 23 26.02 -5.29 19.02
N TRP A 24 26.72 -5.17 20.14
CA TRP A 24 27.74 -6.10 20.63
C TRP A 24 27.56 -6.48 22.10
N THR A 25 26.83 -5.70 22.90
CA THR A 25 26.43 -6.12 24.27
C THR A 25 25.25 -7.10 24.26
N GLY A 26 24.70 -7.37 23.08
CA GLY A 26 23.73 -8.43 22.81
C GLY A 26 22.85 -8.08 21.60
N GLY A 27 22.14 -9.07 21.07
CA GLY A 27 21.38 -8.89 19.83
C GLY A 27 20.24 -7.87 19.92
N PRO A 28 19.78 -7.35 18.76
CA PRO A 28 18.64 -6.45 18.72
C PRO A 28 17.35 -7.21 19.10
N VAL A 29 16.51 -6.57 19.92
CA VAL A 29 15.25 -7.13 20.43
C VAL A 29 14.11 -6.23 20.00
N ARG A 30 12.97 -6.84 19.61
CA ARG A 30 11.84 -6.13 19.01
C ARG A 30 10.97 -5.43 20.06
N SER A 31 10.74 -6.10 21.20
CA SER A 31 9.85 -5.63 22.26
C SER A 31 10.37 -6.05 23.64
N PRO A 32 10.72 -5.09 24.53
CA PRO A 32 10.94 -3.68 24.21
C PRO A 32 12.04 -3.53 23.16
N PHE A 33 11.96 -2.50 22.32
CA PHE A 33 12.98 -2.27 21.32
C PHE A 33 14.32 -1.96 22.00
N ARG A 34 15.35 -2.75 21.71
CA ARG A 34 16.71 -2.52 22.24
C ARG A 34 17.47 -1.51 21.38
N PRO A 35 17.88 -0.35 21.93
CA PRO A 35 18.75 0.59 21.22
C PRO A 35 20.10 -0.04 20.85
N PRO A 36 20.74 0.43 19.76
CA PRO A 36 22.11 0.03 19.43
C PRO A 36 23.11 0.52 20.47
N ASP A 37 24.21 -0.22 20.61
CA ASP A 37 25.35 0.17 21.44
C ASP A 37 26.08 1.38 20.85
N ALA A 38 26.18 1.45 19.51
CA ALA A 38 26.59 2.65 18.81
C ALA A 38 25.90 2.79 17.45
N TYR A 39 25.84 4.04 16.97
CA TYR A 39 25.34 4.36 15.66
C TYR A 39 26.09 5.58 15.10
N SER A 40 26.19 5.67 13.78
CA SER A 40 26.60 6.89 13.11
C SER A 40 25.99 6.95 11.71
N GLY A 41 25.80 8.18 11.22
CA GLY A 41 25.28 8.46 9.90
C GLY A 41 26.28 9.27 9.08
N GLY A 42 26.14 9.20 7.75
CA GLY A 42 26.92 10.04 6.84
C GLY A 42 27.89 9.28 5.94
N ALA A 43 28.04 7.97 6.12
CA ALA A 43 28.84 7.14 5.22
C ALA A 43 28.34 7.25 3.78
N ARG A 44 29.27 7.31 2.84
CA ARG A 44 29.02 7.45 1.39
C ARG A 44 28.74 6.10 0.75
N THR A 45 29.33 5.03 1.29
CA THR A 45 29.15 3.66 0.80
C THR A 45 28.71 2.73 1.94
N LEU A 46 28.23 1.55 1.55
CA LEU A 46 27.86 0.50 2.48
C LEU A 46 29.10 -0.10 3.18
N GLU A 47 30.22 -0.23 2.46
CA GLU A 47 31.49 -0.70 3.01
C GLU A 47 32.04 0.26 4.07
N GLU A 48 32.05 1.57 3.79
CA GLU A 48 32.47 2.59 4.76
C GLU A 48 31.61 2.54 6.04
N ALA A 49 30.31 2.30 5.89
CA ALA A 49 29.41 2.13 7.03
C ALA A 49 29.75 0.87 7.85
N LYS A 50 30.13 -0.24 7.19
CA LYS A 50 30.57 -1.47 7.87
C LYS A 50 31.90 -1.29 8.59
N GLU A 51 32.87 -0.64 7.96
CA GLU A 51 34.18 -0.35 8.55
C GLU A 51 34.04 0.52 9.80
N HIS A 52 33.23 1.58 9.73
CA HIS A 52 32.93 2.43 10.87
C HIS A 52 32.28 1.64 12.02
N ALA A 53 31.33 0.75 11.70
CA ALA A 53 30.68 -0.10 12.69
C ALA A 53 31.66 -1.10 13.34
N ALA A 54 32.51 -1.76 12.55
CA ALA A 54 33.56 -2.66 13.05
C ALA A 54 34.55 -1.93 13.96
N ARG A 55 34.98 -0.73 13.55
CA ARG A 55 35.87 0.12 14.33
C ARG A 55 35.24 0.50 15.68
N ALA A 56 33.95 0.83 15.69
CA ALA A 56 33.22 1.17 16.91
C ALA A 56 33.02 -0.05 17.84
N ALA A 57 32.76 -1.23 17.28
CA ALA A 57 32.59 -2.46 18.04
C ALA A 57 33.90 -3.04 18.57
N GLY A 58 35.04 -2.69 17.96
CA GLY A 58 36.35 -3.29 18.27
C GLY A 58 36.49 -4.75 17.83
N CYS A 59 35.53 -5.26 17.04
CA CYS A 59 35.48 -6.63 16.55
C CYS A 59 34.81 -6.70 15.17
N PRO A 60 34.95 -7.83 14.45
CA PRO A 60 34.21 -8.05 13.21
C PRO A 60 32.70 -7.91 13.40
N VAL A 61 32.04 -7.28 12.42
CA VAL A 61 30.58 -7.11 12.38
C VAL A 61 29.95 -8.02 11.34
N VAL A 62 28.77 -8.54 11.66
CA VAL A 62 27.91 -9.29 10.74
C VAL A 62 26.69 -8.43 10.42
N GLU A 63 26.41 -8.26 9.13
CA GLU A 63 25.25 -7.50 8.67
C GLU A 63 23.95 -8.26 8.96
N ILE A 64 22.96 -7.53 9.48
CA ILE A 64 21.59 -8.00 9.74
C ILE A 64 20.59 -7.13 8.97
N GLU A 65 19.29 -7.39 9.12
CA GLU A 65 18.27 -6.72 8.32
C GLU A 65 18.28 -5.19 8.52
N PRO A 66 18.19 -4.39 7.42
CA PRO A 66 18.09 -2.92 7.47
C PRO A 66 16.93 -2.36 8.29
N LEU A 67 15.95 -3.21 8.64
CA LEU A 67 14.79 -2.84 9.42
C LEU A 67 15.16 -2.31 10.81
N TRP A 68 16.27 -2.79 11.40
CA TRP A 68 16.68 -2.40 12.75
C TRP A 68 17.23 -0.96 12.78
N ALA A 69 18.06 -0.58 11.81
CA ALA A 69 18.50 0.80 11.66
C ALA A 69 17.33 1.74 11.33
N ARG A 70 16.37 1.29 10.50
CA ARG A 70 15.13 2.05 10.25
C ARG A 70 14.29 2.24 11.51
N ALA A 71 14.17 1.20 12.31
CA ALA A 71 13.45 1.24 13.57
C ALA A 71 14.10 2.22 14.55
N PHE A 72 15.44 2.25 14.59
CA PHE A 72 16.18 3.22 15.40
C PHE A 72 15.97 4.68 14.93
N ILE A 73 16.00 4.94 13.61
CA ILE A 73 15.67 6.27 13.07
C ILE A 73 14.26 6.71 13.51
N ARG A 74 13.29 5.80 13.49
CA ARG A 74 11.91 6.09 13.93
C ARG A 74 11.85 6.39 15.43
N LEU A 75 12.55 5.60 16.23
CA LEU A 75 12.65 5.81 17.68
C LEU A 75 13.24 7.19 18.00
N GLN A 76 14.30 7.61 17.31
CA GLN A 76 14.89 8.95 17.46
C GLN A 76 13.92 10.07 17.08
N GLN A 77 12.92 9.79 16.24
CA GLN A 77 11.87 10.73 15.84
C GLN A 77 10.63 10.69 16.77
N GLY A 78 10.69 9.94 17.88
CA GLY A 78 9.55 9.75 18.77
C GLY A 78 8.43 8.87 18.19
N LEU A 79 8.71 8.12 17.11
CA LEU A 79 7.77 7.22 16.47
C LEU A 79 7.99 5.77 16.93
N PRO A 80 6.95 4.92 16.86
CA PRO A 80 7.11 3.49 17.14
C PRO A 80 8.17 2.85 16.22
N PRO A 81 9.07 2.01 16.75
CA PRO A 81 10.20 1.43 16.01
C PRO A 81 9.73 0.58 14.82
N PHE A 82 8.62 -0.14 14.97
CA PHE A 82 8.02 -0.93 13.91
C PHE A 82 6.64 -0.40 13.55
N VAL A 83 6.36 -0.34 12.25
CA VAL A 83 4.99 -0.12 11.78
C VAL A 83 4.27 -1.44 11.89
N GLU A 84 3.27 -1.51 12.77
CA GLU A 84 2.29 -2.60 12.71
C GLU A 84 1.58 -2.51 11.36
N LYS A 85 1.85 -3.48 10.48
CA LYS A 85 1.05 -3.62 9.28
C LYS A 85 -0.35 -3.97 9.77
N LYS A 86 -1.28 -3.02 9.69
CA LYS A 86 -2.70 -3.36 9.77
C LYS A 86 -2.93 -4.54 8.83
N PRO A 87 -3.61 -5.61 9.26
CA PRO A 87 -3.88 -6.73 8.40
C PRO A 87 -4.46 -6.16 7.11
N ARG A 88 -3.80 -6.45 5.99
CA ARG A 88 -4.31 -6.07 4.68
C ARG A 88 -5.70 -6.67 4.66
N ARG A 89 -6.74 -5.83 4.60
CA ARG A 89 -8.10 -6.32 4.42
C ARG A 89 -8.02 -7.33 3.27
N PRO A 90 -8.55 -8.56 3.41
CA PRO A 90 -8.66 -9.46 2.27
C PRO A 90 -9.18 -8.64 1.09
N PRO A 91 -8.70 -8.87 -0.14
CA PRO A 91 -9.36 -8.29 -1.31
C PRO A 91 -10.86 -8.52 -1.10
N GLU A 92 -11.64 -7.44 -1.00
CA GLU A 92 -13.08 -7.57 -0.74
C GLU A 92 -13.61 -8.57 -1.78
N GLU A 93 -14.14 -9.70 -1.31
CA GLU A 93 -14.79 -10.68 -2.16
C GLU A 93 -15.71 -9.90 -3.12
N PRO A 94 -15.74 -10.21 -4.43
CA PRO A 94 -16.49 -9.43 -5.43
C PRO A 94 -18.00 -9.27 -5.13
N SER A 95 -18.51 -9.94 -4.10
CA SER A 95 -19.87 -9.89 -3.56
C SER A 95 -20.22 -8.64 -2.74
N GLN A 96 -19.27 -7.76 -2.37
CA GLN A 96 -19.59 -6.45 -1.75
C GLN A 96 -19.37 -5.24 -2.69
N ARG A 97 -19.30 -5.46 -4.01
CA ARG A 97 -19.46 -4.37 -4.97
C ARG A 97 -20.82 -3.71 -4.73
N PHE A 98 -20.82 -2.40 -4.51
CA PHE A 98 -22.02 -1.58 -4.25
C PHE A 98 -23.16 -1.97 -5.21
N ARG A 99 -24.08 -2.81 -4.75
CA ARG A 99 -25.34 -3.16 -5.42
C ARG A 99 -26.44 -2.51 -4.59
N PRO A 100 -26.98 -1.37 -5.05
CA PRO A 100 -28.03 -0.70 -4.29
C PRO A 100 -29.29 -1.56 -4.32
N SER A 101 -30.03 -1.61 -3.21
CA SER A 101 -31.25 -2.43 -3.07
C SER A 101 -32.34 -2.10 -4.10
N VAL A 102 -32.27 -0.93 -4.73
CA VAL A 102 -33.21 -0.46 -5.75
C VAL A 102 -33.05 -1.15 -7.11
N VAL A 103 -32.01 -1.98 -7.31
CA VAL A 103 -31.74 -2.71 -8.57
C VAL A 103 -32.06 -4.20 -8.41
N ASP A 104 -32.82 -4.77 -9.35
CA ASP A 104 -33.09 -6.21 -9.43
C ASP A 104 -31.81 -7.00 -9.75
N ARG A 105 -31.64 -8.19 -9.15
CA ARG A 105 -30.46 -9.05 -9.36
C ARG A 105 -30.29 -9.53 -10.80
N SER A 106 -31.38 -9.65 -11.54
CA SER A 106 -31.43 -10.08 -12.94
C SER A 106 -31.29 -8.91 -13.93
N ALA A 107 -31.25 -7.66 -13.46
CA ALA A 107 -31.21 -6.50 -14.34
C ALA A 107 -29.91 -6.45 -15.15
N ASP A 108 -30.04 -6.25 -16.47
CA ASP A 108 -28.90 -6.05 -17.34
C ASP A 108 -28.44 -4.58 -17.27
N PRO A 109 -27.20 -4.29 -16.83
CA PRO A 109 -26.66 -2.94 -16.79
C PRO A 109 -26.65 -2.24 -18.16
N PHE A 110 -26.45 -2.97 -19.26
CA PHE A 110 -26.47 -2.36 -20.59
C PHE A 110 -27.88 -1.92 -20.97
N MET A 111 -28.91 -2.70 -20.63
CA MET A 111 -30.31 -2.33 -20.84
C MET A 111 -30.74 -1.12 -20.01
N ILE A 112 -30.30 -1.03 -18.74
CA ILE A 112 -30.52 0.17 -17.91
C ILE A 112 -29.86 1.41 -18.54
N LEU A 113 -28.72 1.24 -19.21
CA LEU A 113 -28.07 2.28 -20.01
C LEU A 113 -28.61 2.38 -21.44
N GLY A 114 -29.63 1.63 -21.84
CA GLY A 114 -30.21 1.69 -23.18
C GLY A 114 -29.19 1.36 -24.27
N LEU A 115 -28.21 0.51 -23.94
CA LEU A 115 -27.11 0.10 -24.79
C LEU A 115 -27.22 -1.39 -25.09
N SER A 116 -26.62 -1.79 -26.21
CA SER A 116 -26.35 -3.20 -26.49
C SER A 116 -25.25 -3.73 -25.57
N ALA A 117 -25.28 -5.02 -25.25
CA ALA A 117 -24.22 -5.71 -24.51
C ALA A 117 -22.84 -5.60 -25.17
N ALA A 118 -22.79 -5.32 -26.49
CA ALA A 118 -21.55 -5.11 -27.24
C ALA A 118 -20.99 -3.67 -27.15
N ALA A 119 -21.67 -2.74 -26.47
CA ALA A 119 -21.29 -1.33 -26.42
C ALA A 119 -19.85 -1.12 -25.91
N SER A 120 -19.19 -0.09 -26.45
CA SER A 120 -17.84 0.30 -26.07
C SER A 120 -17.83 1.07 -24.74
N VAL A 121 -16.65 1.26 -24.16
CA VAL A 121 -16.48 2.07 -22.93
C VAL A 121 -16.93 3.50 -23.15
N ASP A 122 -16.66 4.07 -24.32
CA ASP A 122 -17.07 5.44 -24.67
C ASP A 122 -18.59 5.57 -24.79
N ASP A 123 -19.25 4.57 -25.39
CA ASP A 123 -20.72 4.53 -25.47
C ASP A 123 -21.35 4.45 -24.08
N ILE A 124 -20.78 3.64 -23.18
CA ILE A 124 -21.21 3.52 -21.78
C ILE A 124 -21.09 4.86 -21.05
N GLN A 125 -19.98 5.57 -21.21
CA GLN A 125 -19.79 6.88 -20.58
C GLN A 125 -20.71 7.95 -21.17
N ARG A 126 -20.98 7.93 -22.47
CA ARG A 126 -21.92 8.86 -23.12
C ARG A 126 -23.34 8.62 -22.65
N ALA A 127 -23.81 7.37 -22.64
CA ALA A 127 -25.14 7.00 -22.18
C ALA A 127 -25.35 7.32 -20.69
N PHE A 128 -24.33 7.07 -19.86
CA PHE A 128 -24.37 7.46 -18.45
C PHE A 128 -24.54 8.96 -18.28
N ARG A 129 -23.77 9.80 -19.00
CA ARG A 129 -23.86 11.26 -18.88
C ARG A 129 -25.25 11.78 -19.22
N MET A 130 -25.87 11.26 -20.28
CA MET A 130 -27.24 11.64 -20.68
C MET A 130 -28.26 11.24 -19.60
N ARG A 131 -28.26 9.98 -19.15
CA ARG A 131 -29.21 9.53 -18.13
C ARG A 131 -28.96 10.13 -16.75
N ALA A 132 -27.71 10.39 -16.39
CA ALA A 132 -27.35 11.05 -15.14
C ALA A 132 -27.91 12.47 -15.10
N PHE A 133 -27.89 13.17 -16.23
CA PHE A 133 -28.50 14.49 -16.36
C PHE A 133 -30.03 14.46 -16.23
N GLU A 134 -30.69 13.46 -16.85
CA GLU A 134 -32.14 13.28 -16.78
C GLU A 134 -32.64 12.86 -15.39
N THR A 135 -31.88 12.01 -14.69
CA THR A 135 -32.27 11.43 -13.39
C THR A 135 -31.75 12.22 -12.18
N HIS A 136 -31.06 13.34 -12.39
CA HIS A 136 -30.42 14.09 -11.31
C HIS A 136 -31.48 14.67 -10.34
N PRO A 137 -31.34 14.46 -9.01
CA PRO A 137 -32.30 14.97 -8.03
C PRO A 137 -32.44 16.49 -8.04
N ASP A 138 -31.34 17.22 -8.25
CA ASP A 138 -31.34 18.70 -8.33
C ASP A 138 -32.16 19.24 -9.53
N ARG A 139 -32.53 18.37 -10.48
CA ARG A 139 -33.35 18.72 -11.65
C ARG A 139 -34.76 18.13 -11.58
N GLY A 140 -35.16 17.65 -10.40
CA GLY A 140 -36.46 16.99 -10.16
C GLY A 140 -36.47 15.49 -10.46
N GLY A 141 -35.31 14.88 -10.69
CA GLY A 141 -35.18 13.44 -10.88
C GLY A 141 -35.28 12.63 -9.58
N LYS A 142 -35.49 11.33 -9.68
CA LYS A 142 -35.54 10.44 -8.51
C LYS A 142 -34.16 9.93 -8.15
N THR A 143 -33.75 10.08 -6.89
CA THR A 143 -32.47 9.57 -6.36
C THR A 143 -32.29 8.08 -6.62
N ALA A 144 -33.37 7.29 -6.50
CA ALA A 144 -33.34 5.85 -6.78
C ALA A 144 -32.94 5.54 -8.24
N ASP A 145 -33.40 6.35 -9.20
CA ASP A 145 -33.11 6.15 -10.61
C ASP A 145 -31.68 6.57 -10.95
N PHE A 146 -31.18 7.67 -10.35
CA PHE A 146 -29.77 8.03 -10.45
C PHE A 146 -28.84 6.94 -9.90
N ILE A 147 -29.21 6.36 -8.75
CA ILE A 147 -28.47 5.24 -8.14
C ILE A 147 -28.46 4.01 -9.08
N ARG A 148 -29.58 3.68 -9.73
CA ARG A 148 -29.66 2.59 -10.73
C ARG A 148 -28.75 2.84 -11.92
N VAL A 149 -28.76 4.06 -12.46
CA VAL A 149 -27.93 4.47 -13.61
C VAL A 149 -26.44 4.42 -13.25
N LYS A 150 -26.07 4.90 -12.07
CA LYS A 150 -24.69 4.85 -11.57
C LYS A 150 -24.20 3.41 -11.36
N TRP A 151 -25.04 2.55 -10.79
CA TRP A 151 -24.74 1.12 -10.68
C TRP A 151 -24.51 0.49 -12.06
N ALA A 152 -25.41 0.76 -13.00
CA ALA A 152 -25.35 0.21 -14.35
C ALA A 152 -24.08 0.62 -15.09
N GLN A 153 -23.63 1.87 -14.94
CA GLN A 153 -22.35 2.33 -15.49
C GLN A 153 -21.16 1.52 -14.97
N LEU A 154 -21.05 1.35 -13.65
CA LEU A 154 -19.92 0.64 -13.04
C LEU A 154 -19.87 -0.83 -13.49
N GLU A 155 -21.01 -1.51 -13.50
CA GLU A 155 -21.11 -2.91 -13.91
C GLU A 155 -20.86 -3.07 -15.42
N ALA A 156 -21.40 -2.18 -16.28
CA ALA A 156 -21.17 -2.22 -17.72
C ALA A 156 -19.70 -1.98 -18.10
N LEU A 157 -19.04 -1.01 -17.45
CA LEU A 157 -17.61 -0.75 -17.65
C LEU A 157 -16.75 -1.96 -17.31
N GLU A 158 -17.05 -2.63 -16.19
CA GLU A 158 -16.34 -3.84 -15.80
C GLU A 158 -16.54 -4.97 -16.82
N ARG A 159 -17.78 -5.24 -17.25
CA ARG A 159 -18.08 -6.26 -18.26
C ARG A 159 -17.39 -5.97 -19.59
N ALA A 160 -17.39 -4.71 -20.02
CA ALA A 160 -16.69 -4.27 -21.24
C ALA A 160 -15.17 -4.42 -21.13
N ARG A 161 -14.57 -4.13 -19.96
CA ARG A 161 -13.14 -4.34 -19.69
C ARG A 161 -12.78 -5.82 -19.72
N LYS A 162 -13.53 -6.67 -19.02
CA LYS A 162 -13.32 -8.13 -19.01
C LYS A 162 -13.43 -8.74 -20.41
N ARG A 163 -14.35 -8.24 -21.25
CA ARG A 163 -14.46 -8.66 -22.65
C ARG A 163 -13.20 -8.35 -23.45
N ARG A 164 -12.57 -7.18 -23.27
CA ARG A 164 -11.31 -6.85 -23.96
C ARG A 164 -10.12 -7.69 -23.51
N CYS A 165 -10.15 -8.21 -22.27
CA CYS A 165 -9.08 -9.03 -21.72
C CYS A 165 -9.27 -10.54 -21.94
N ARG A 166 -10.39 -10.97 -22.53
CA ARG A 166 -10.66 -12.36 -22.88
C ARG A 166 -10.19 -12.58 -24.33
N PRO A 167 -9.27 -13.53 -24.60
CA PRO A 167 -8.79 -13.81 -25.95
C PRO A 167 -9.91 -14.35 -26.85
#